data_AF-A0A0C3E5U1-F1
#
_entry.id   AF-A0A0C3E5U1-F1
#
_cell.length_a   1.000
_cell.length_b   1.000
_cell.length_c   1.000
_cell.angle_alpha   90.00
_cell.angle_beta   90.00
_cell.angle_gamma   90.00
#
_symmetry.space_group_name_H-M   'P 1'
#
loop_
_entity.id
_entity.type
_entity.pdbx_description
1 polymer ?
#
loop_
_entity_poly.entity_id
_entity_poly.type
_entity_poly.pdbx_seq_one_letter_code
_entity_poly.pdbx_strand_id
1 'polypeptide(L)' 'LRVGVYELSAAAYRSRWFCVLKQDGKTLRLVHDLQPLNAVTIRDSSVPPFVEHLAKLFGGYAVYGMMDLFAGYD' A
#
# COMPACT_ATOMS: atom_id res chain seq x y z
N LEU A 1 -10.25 -12.66 -8.89
CA LEU A 1 -10.34 -13.71 -9.94
C LEU A 1 -10.24 -13.14 -11.35
N ARG A 2 -11.22 -12.39 -11.88
CA ARG A 2 -11.16 -11.93 -13.30
C ARG A 2 -10.02 -10.97 -13.65
N VAL A 3 -9.54 -10.17 -12.69
CA VAL A 3 -8.40 -9.25 -12.86
C VAL A 3 -7.06 -9.91 -12.49
N GLY A 4 -7.05 -11.19 -12.11
CA GLY A 4 -5.83 -11.93 -11.74
C GLY A 4 -5.28 -11.65 -10.33
N VAL A 5 -5.70 -10.57 -9.66
CA VAL A 5 -5.18 -10.16 -8.33
C VAL A 5 -5.45 -11.17 -7.20
N TYR A 6 -6.52 -11.97 -7.31
CA TYR A 6 -6.88 -12.98 -6.31
C TYR A 6 -7.13 -14.33 -6.96
N GLU A 7 -6.56 -15.37 -6.36
CA GLU A 7 -6.75 -16.78 -6.70
C GLU A 7 -7.36 -17.57 -5.53
N LEU A 8 -7.95 -18.74 -5.84
CA LEU A 8 -8.45 -19.65 -4.81
C LEU A 8 -7.27 -20.38 -4.19
N SER A 9 -7.23 -20.43 -2.86
CA SER A 9 -6.16 -21.09 -2.13
C SER A 9 -6.74 -22.04 -1.07
N ALA A 10 -6.06 -23.18 -0.90
CA ALA A 10 -6.29 -24.13 0.18
C ALA A 10 -5.19 -24.02 1.27
N ALA A 11 -4.51 -22.87 1.35
CA ALA A 11 -3.46 -22.64 2.32
C ALA A 11 -3.96 -22.80 3.77
N ALA A 12 -3.09 -23.33 4.63
CA ALA A 12 -3.35 -23.48 6.05
C ALA A 12 -3.43 -22.13 6.81
N TYR A 13 -2.96 -21.05 6.18
CA TYR A 13 -2.95 -19.70 6.76
C TYR A 13 -4.06 -18.84 6.15
N ARG A 14 -4.76 -18.09 7.00
CA ARG A 14 -5.80 -17.15 6.57
C ARG A 14 -5.79 -15.91 7.45
N SER A 15 -5.70 -14.75 6.81
CA SER A 15 -5.93 -13.46 7.47
C SER A 15 -7.42 -13.12 7.49
N ARG A 16 -7.84 -12.38 8.53
CA ARG A 16 -9.18 -11.78 8.56
C ARG A 16 -9.23 -10.62 7.57
N TRP A 17 -10.42 -10.27 7.10
CA TRP A 17 -10.62 -9.11 6.24
C TRP A 17 -11.96 -8.46 6.55
N PHE A 18 -12.06 -7.16 6.26
CA PHE A 18 -13.27 -6.37 6.42
C PHE A 18 -13.35 -5.27 5.35
N CYS A 19 -14.51 -4.65 5.21
CA CYS A 19 -14.73 -3.58 4.25
C CYS A 19 -14.77 -2.22 4.97
N VAL A 20 -14.09 -1.23 4.40
CA VAL A 20 -14.13 0.16 4.87
C VAL A 20 -14.81 1.02 3.81
N LEU A 21 -15.79 1.82 4.23
CA LEU A 21 -16.38 2.86 3.40
C LEU A 21 -15.38 4.00 3.23
N LYS A 22 -15.09 4.36 1.98
CA LYS A 22 -14.33 5.57 1.69
C LYS A 22 -15.12 6.83 2.05
N GLN A 23 -14.39 7.94 2.12
CA GLN A 23 -14.94 9.28 2.31
C GLN A 23 -15.97 9.69 1.24
N ASP A 24 -15.96 9.07 0.06
CA ASP A 24 -16.97 9.28 -0.98
C ASP A 24 -18.36 8.69 -0.61
N GLY A 25 -18.45 7.96 0.50
CA GLY A 25 -19.69 7.37 1.03
C GLY A 25 -20.29 6.25 0.18
N LYS A 26 -19.62 5.84 -0.91
CA LYS A 26 -20.15 4.90 -1.89
C LYS A 26 -19.21 3.75 -2.19
N THR A 27 -17.89 4.00 -2.20
CA THR A 27 -16.92 2.95 -2.53
C THR A 27 -16.50 2.21 -1.26
N LEU A 28 -16.64 0.88 -1.31
CA LEU A 28 -16.11 -0.02 -0.30
C LEU A 28 -14.70 -0.46 -0.72
N ARG A 29 -13.75 -0.38 0.21
CA ARG A 29 -12.41 -0.94 0.06
C ARG A 29 -12.29 -2.18 0.95
N LEU A 30 -11.82 -3.27 0.35
CA LEU A 30 -11.43 -4.47 1.08
C LEU A 30 -10.11 -4.20 1.82
N VAL A 31 -10.08 -4.50 3.12
CA VAL A 31 -8.89 -4.37 3.97
C VAL A 31 -8.61 -5.72 4.61
N HIS A 32 -7.40 -6.23 4.39
CA HIS A 32 -6.91 -7.43 5.05
C HIS A 32 -6.29 -7.04 6.39
N ASP A 33 -6.70 -7.71 7.46
CA ASP A 33 -6.09 -7.57 8.77
C ASP A 33 -4.78 -8.36 8.80
N LEU A 34 -3.70 -7.66 8.45
CA LEU A 34 -2.35 -8.20 8.41
C LEU A 34 -1.58 -7.97 9.71
N GLN A 35 -2.20 -7.46 10.77
CA GLN A 35 -1.55 -7.32 12.08
C GLN A 35 -0.91 -8.62 12.59
N PRO A 36 -1.59 -9.78 12.58
CA PRO A 36 -0.98 -11.03 13.04
C PRO A 36 0.17 -11.49 12.14
N LEU A 37 0.07 -11.24 10.83
CA LEU A 37 1.12 -11.60 9.87
C LEU A 37 2.35 -10.71 10.06
N ASN A 38 2.17 -9.40 10.18
CA ASN A 38 3.24 -8.44 10.39
C ASN A 38 3.98 -8.61 11.73
N ALA A 39 3.38 -9.30 12.70
CA ALA A 39 4.03 -9.65 13.96
C ALA A 39 5.06 -10.76 13.82
N VAL A 40 4.87 -11.69 12.88
CA VAL A 40 5.77 -12.83 12.64
C VAL A 40 6.73 -12.59 11.47
N THR A 41 6.40 -11.67 10.57
CA THR A 41 7.25 -11.30 9.43
C THR A 41 8.53 -10.60 9.89
N ILE A 42 9.69 -11.07 9.39
CA ILE A 42 10.97 -10.39 9.59
C ILE A 42 10.92 -9.04 8.87
N ARG A 43 11.18 -7.96 9.62
CA ARG A 43 11.13 -6.60 9.09
C ARG A 43 12.40 -6.31 8.30
N ASP A 44 12.24 -6.06 7.01
CA ASP A 44 13.30 -5.44 6.21
C ASP A 44 13.23 -3.92 6.36
N SER A 45 14.38 -3.28 6.60
CA SER A 45 14.45 -1.84 6.92
C SER A 45 14.52 -0.97 5.67
N SER A 46 13.58 -1.15 4.74
CA SER A 46 13.40 -0.28 3.57
C SER A 46 12.73 1.04 3.97
N VAL A 47 13.38 1.77 4.89
CA VAL A 47 12.89 3.04 5.42
C VAL A 47 12.72 4.04 4.27
N PRO A 48 11.52 4.62 4.08
CA PRO A 48 11.31 5.65 3.07
C PRO A 48 12.29 6.82 3.25
N PRO A 49 12.77 7.43 2.16
CA PRO A 49 13.66 8.58 2.26
C PRO A 49 12.99 9.73 3.03
N PHE A 50 13.79 10.46 3.80
CA PHE A 50 13.28 11.59 4.57
C PHE A 50 12.78 12.69 3.63
N VAL A 51 11.49 13.02 3.72
CA VAL A 51 10.82 13.92 2.77
C VAL A 51 11.49 15.29 2.68
N GLU A 52 11.96 15.83 3.81
CA GLU A 52 12.66 17.11 3.85
C GLU A 52 14.01 17.08 3.15
N HIS A 53 14.73 15.95 3.23
CA HIS A 53 16.00 15.79 2.54
C HIS A 53 15.76 15.72 1.04
N LEU A 54 14.74 14.97 0.61
CA LEU A 54 14.33 14.90 -0.78
C LEU A 54 13.90 16.29 -1.30
N ALA A 55 13.07 17.03 -0.56
CA ALA A 55 12.65 18.37 -0.95
C ALA A 55 13.83 19.35 -1.06
N LYS A 56 14.82 19.28 -0.15
CA LYS A 56 16.03 20.12 -0.22
C LYS A 56 16.91 19.78 -1.41
N LEU A 57 17.07 18.50 -1.76
CA LEU A 57 17.82 18.06 -2.94
C LEU A 57 17.25 18.66 -4.23
N PHE A 58 15.93 18.85 -4.26
CA PHE A 58 15.23 19.44 -5.40
C PHE A 58 14.98 20.95 -5.25
N GLY A 59 15.55 21.62 -4.24
CA GLY A 59 15.40 23.06 -4.07
C GLY A 59 16.11 23.86 -5.17
N GLY A 60 15.41 24.78 -5.83
CA GLY A 60 16.02 25.70 -6.81
C GLY A 60 15.87 25.30 -8.28
N TYR A 61 15.18 24.20 -8.59
CA TYR A 61 14.78 23.89 -9.96
C TYR A 61 13.59 24.77 -10.38
N ALA A 62 13.60 25.22 -11.64
CA ALA A 62 12.56 26.10 -12.18
C ALA A 62 11.24 25.36 -12.50
N VAL A 63 11.29 24.03 -12.65
CA VAL A 63 10.15 23.18 -13.03
C VAL A 63 10.22 21.87 -12.25
N TYR A 64 9.05 21.40 -11.80
CA TYR A 64 8.88 20.13 -11.09
C TYR A 64 7.84 19.26 -11.80
N GLY A 65 8.12 17.97 -11.92
CA GLY A 65 7.17 16.96 -12.38
C GLY A 65 6.88 15.97 -11.25
N MET A 66 5.61 15.77 -10.94
CA MET A 66 5.17 14.76 -9.97
C MET A 66 4.25 13.78 -10.68
N MET A 67 4.54 12.49 -10.51
CA MET A 67 3.74 11.39 -11.05
C MET A 67 3.33 10.49 -9.91
N ASP A 68 2.08 10.04 -9.93
CA ASP A 68 1.54 9.10 -8.96
C ASP A 68 1.35 7.73 -9.62
N LEU A 69 1.79 6.68 -8.92
CA LEU A 69 1.60 5.31 -9.38
C LEU A 69 0.24 4.81 -8.88
N PHE A 70 -0.75 4.87 -9.77
CA PHE A 70 -2.16 4.58 -9.45
C PHE A 70 -2.40 3.21 -8.78
N ALA A 71 -1.55 2.21 -9.05
CA ALA A 71 -1.62 0.86 -8.50
C ALA A 71 -0.22 0.32 -8.16
N GLY A 72 0.50 1.00 -7.25
CA GLY A 72 1.88 0.60 -6.90
C GLY A 72 1.98 -0.69 -6.06
N TYR A 73 0.88 -1.11 -5.45
CA TYR A 73 0.82 -2.28 -4.56
C TYR A 73 -0.29 -3.26 -4.94
N ASP A 74 -1.12 -2.92 -5.93
CA ASP A 74 -2.29 -3.69 -6.37
C ASP A 74 -1.93 -4.65 -7.51
#